data_AF-A0A090QYJ4-F1
#
_entry.id   AF-A0A090QYJ4-F1
#
_cell.length_a   1.000
_cell.length_b   1.000
_cell.length_c   1.000
_cell.angle_alpha   90.00
_cell.angle_beta   90.00
_cell.angle_gamma   90.00
#
_symmetry.space_group_name_H-M   'P 1'
#
loop_
_entity.id
_entity.type
_entity.pdbx_description
1 polymer ?
#
loop_
_entity_poly.entity_id
_entity_poly.type
_entity_poly.pdbx_seq_one_letter_code
_entity_poly.pdbx_strand_id
1 'polypeptide(L)' 'MPAMFDIGRQFKISMRVKDVSFDLTAPKTEDGYFAYNTVTLTCSPKQMYNRSQIPQIFK' A
#
# COMPACT_ATOMS: atom_id res chain seq x y z
N MET A 1 5.59 14.93 15.06
CA MET A 1 5.41 13.50 15.41
C MET A 1 4.39 12.93 14.44
N PRO A 2 4.74 11.97 13.56
CA PRO A 2 3.74 11.37 12.69
C PRO A 2 2.87 10.40 13.49
N ALA A 3 1.56 10.48 13.31
CA ALA A 3 0.61 9.57 13.93
C ALA A 3 0.80 8.14 13.37
N MET A 4 0.77 7.13 14.24
CA MET A 4 0.91 5.73 13.89
C MET A 4 -0.41 5.02 14.17
N PHE A 5 -1.08 4.54 13.12
CA PHE A 5 -2.26 3.69 13.23
C PHE A 5 -1.81 2.22 13.32
N ASP A 6 -2.05 1.58 14.46
CA ASP A 6 -1.86 0.14 14.61
C ASP A 6 -3.21 -0.57 14.42
N ILE A 7 -3.33 -1.33 13.33
CA ILE A 7 -4.54 -2.07 12.92
C ILE A 7 -4.29 -3.59 13.02
N GLY A 8 -3.43 -4.05 13.94
CA GLY A 8 -3.18 -5.47 14.23
C GLY A 8 -1.98 -6.08 13.47
N ARG A 9 -1.78 -7.41 13.60
CA ARG A 9 -0.63 -8.19 13.06
C ARG A 9 -0.25 -7.75 11.64
N GLN A 10 0.84 -6.99 11.51
CA GLN A 10 1.26 -6.41 10.24
C GLN A 10 2.23 -7.37 9.53
N PHE A 11 1.88 -7.78 8.31
CA PHE A 11 2.80 -8.51 7.43
C PHE A 11 3.81 -7.53 6.83
N LYS A 12 4.84 -7.17 7.61
CA LYS A 12 5.89 -6.24 7.19
C LYS A 12 6.90 -6.94 6.28
N ILE A 13 6.55 -7.08 5.02
CA ILE A 13 7.41 -7.66 3.99
C ILE A 13 7.66 -6.68 2.85
N SER A 14 8.81 -6.80 2.19
CA SER A 14 9.09 -6.03 0.99
C SER A 14 8.17 -6.48 -0.16
N MET A 15 7.36 -5.55 -0.64
CA MET A 15 6.45 -5.75 -1.77
C MET A 15 7.04 -5.16 -3.05
N ARG A 16 6.70 -5.74 -4.20
CA ARG A 16 6.91 -5.20 -5.54
C ARG A 16 5.56 -4.72 -6.07
N VAL A 17 5.52 -3.47 -6.53
CA VAL A 17 4.37 -2.91 -7.23
C VAL A 17 4.31 -3.52 -8.62
N LYS A 18 3.16 -4.09 -8.98
CA LYS A 18 2.90 -4.65 -10.31
C LYS A 18 2.17 -3.66 -11.20
N ASP A 19 1.18 -2.99 -10.62
CA ASP A 19 0.32 -2.06 -11.34
C ASP A 19 -0.17 -0.96 -10.42
N VAL A 20 -0.39 0.22 -11.01
CA VAL A 20 -0.88 1.42 -10.35
C VAL A 20 -1.97 2.00 -11.23
N SER A 21 -3.20 2.06 -10.71
CA SER A 21 -4.31 2.74 -11.37
C SER A 21 -4.76 3.95 -10.57
N PHE A 22 -5.07 5.02 -11.29
CA PHE A 22 -5.53 6.28 -10.73
C PHE A 22 -6.30 7.04 -11.82
N ASP A 23 -7.10 8.00 -11.40
CA ASP A 23 -7.91 8.80 -12.32
C ASP A 23 -7.27 10.17 -12.56
N LEU A 24 -6.81 10.43 -13.77
CA LEU A 24 -6.22 11.73 -14.15
C LEU A 24 -7.25 12.87 -14.20
N THR A 25 -8.53 12.52 -14.31
CA THR A 25 -9.66 13.45 -14.36
C THR A 25 -10.30 13.68 -12.99
N ALA A 26 -9.73 13.08 -11.94
CA ALA A 26 -10.23 13.24 -10.58
C ALA A 26 -10.26 14.73 -10.17
N PRO A 27 -11.21 15.14 -9.31
CA PRO A 27 -11.42 16.54 -8.97
C PRO A 27 -10.17 17.23 -8.45
N LYS A 28 -9.98 18.48 -8.88
CA LYS A 28 -8.84 19.31 -8.51
C LYS A 28 -9.30 20.54 -7.74
N THR A 29 -8.47 20.96 -6.81
CA THR A 29 -8.52 22.26 -6.13
C THR A 29 -8.34 23.39 -7.15
N GLU A 30 -8.70 24.61 -6.75
CA GLU A 30 -8.50 25.82 -7.58
C GLU A 30 -7.02 26.03 -7.95
N ASP A 31 -6.11 25.59 -7.07
CA ASP A 31 -4.65 25.61 -7.28
C ASP A 31 -4.15 24.49 -8.23
N GLY A 32 -5.05 23.64 -8.74
CA GLY A 32 -4.73 22.58 -9.71
C GLY A 32 -4.24 21.25 -9.12
N TYR A 33 -4.18 21.10 -7.80
CA TYR A 33 -3.87 19.83 -7.14
C TYR A 33 -5.10 18.93 -7.03
N PHE A 34 -4.94 17.60 -7.08
CA PHE A 34 -6.05 16.68 -6.82
C PHE A 34 -6.66 16.93 -5.43
N ALA A 35 -7.94 17.26 -5.37
CA ALA A 35 -8.70 17.41 -4.13
C ALA A 35 -8.95 16.03 -3.49
N TYR A 36 -9.29 15.04 -4.32
CA TYR A 36 -9.32 13.63 -3.94
C TYR A 36 -9.07 12.77 -5.16
N ASN A 37 -8.31 11.68 -4.99
CA ASN A 37 -8.07 10.69 -6.03
C ASN A 37 -7.88 9.32 -5.37
N THR A 38 -8.62 8.32 -5.83
CA THR A 38 -8.46 6.95 -5.37
C THR A 38 -7.36 6.28 -6.19
N VAL A 39 -6.21 6.06 -5.55
CA VAL A 39 -5.10 5.32 -6.15
C VAL A 39 -5.18 3.86 -5.75
N THR A 40 -5.30 2.96 -6.72
CA THR A 40 -5.29 1.51 -6.50
C THR A 40 -3.93 0.95 -6.83
N LEU A 41 -3.34 0.24 -5.87
CA LEU A 41 -2.02 -0.38 -6.00
C LEU A 41 -2.15 -1.90 -5.99
N THR A 42 -1.77 -2.55 -7.09
CA THR A 42 -1.64 -4.00 -7.13
C THR A 42 -0.21 -4.37 -6.77
N CYS A 43 -0.03 -5.02 -5.62
CA CYS A 43 1.28 -5.37 -5.09
C CYS A 43 1.43 -6.89 -4.91
N SER A 44 2.68 -7.37 -4.95
CA SER A 44 3.02 -8.76 -4.65
C SER A 44 4.30 -8.86 -3.81
N PRO A 45 4.47 -9.89 -2.96
CA PRO A 45 5.73 -10.11 -2.26
C PRO A 45 6.92 -10.19 -3.21
N LYS A 46 8.06 -9.61 -2.84
CA LYS A 46 9.31 -9.73 -3.64
C LYS A 46 9.83 -11.17 -3.69
N GLN A 47 9.48 -11.99 -2.70
CA GLN A 47 9.89 -13.38 -2.57
C GLN A 47 8.72 -14.25 -2.11
N MET A 48 8.75 -15.53 -2.47
CA MET A 48 7.79 -16.52 -1.98
C MET A 48 8.16 -16.92 -0.54
N TYR A 49 7.14 -17.10 0.29
CA TYR A 49 7.30 -17.54 1.67
C TYR A 49 6.65 -18.89 1.86
N ASN A 50 7.37 -19.81 2.50
CA ASN A 50 6.82 -21.10 2.88
C ASN A 50 5.94 -20.96 4.12
N ARG A 51 4.96 -21.86 4.26
CA ARG A 51 4.05 -21.90 5.42
C ARG A 51 4.80 -21.92 6.77
N SER A 52 5.96 -22.56 6.84
CA SER A 52 6.79 -22.63 8.05
C SER A 52 7.44 -21.30 8.44
N GLN A 53 7.63 -20.38 7.49
CA GLN A 53 8.26 -19.08 7.71
C GLN A 53 7.23 -18.02 8.12
N ILE A 54 5.97 -18.21 7.74
CA ILE A 54 4.83 -17.32 8.04
C ILE A 54 4.74 -16.93 9.53
N PRO A 55 4.87 -17.83 10.52
CA PRO A 55 4.80 -17.46 11.95
C PRO A 55 5.90 -16.48 12.40
N GLN A 56 7.05 -16.47 11.72
CA GLN A 56 8.18 -15.59 12.06
C GLN A 56 8.06 -14.20 11.42
N ILE A 57 7.15 -14.04 10.46
CA ILE A 57 6.97 -12.81 9.67
C ILE A 57 5.89 -11.89 10.29
N PHE A 58 4.96 -12.47 11.04
CA PHE A 58 4.01 -11.69 11.84
C PHE A 58 4.68 -11.23 13.13
N LYS A 59 4.93 -9.91 13.26
CA LYS A 59 5.25 -9.26 14.53
C LYS A 59 4.00 -8.60 15.09
#